data_AF-A0A8C9P272-F1
#
_entry.id   AF-A0A8C9P272-F1
#
_cell.length_a   1.000
_cell.length_b   1.000
_cell.length_c   1.000
_cell.angle_alpha   90.00
_cell.angle_beta   90.00
_cell.angle_gamma   90.00
#
_symmetry.space_group_name_H-M   'P 1'
#
loop_
_entity.id
_entity.type
_entity.pdbx_description
1 polymer ?
#
loop_
_entity_poly.entity_id
_entity_poly.type
_entity_poly.pdbx_seq_one_letter_code
_entity_poly.pdbx_strand_id
1 'polypeptide(L)'
;MIAKLAKTCTLRISPNKLNFILSDKLASGGVSMWCELEQENFFSEFQMEGVSAENNEIYLELTSENLSRALKTTQNARSLKIKLTNKHFPCLTISVELLSVSSSSRIVTHDIPITIIPRRLWKDLQEPSVPDSDVSEACKIDYVDAHSSSDN
;
A
#
# COMPACT_ATOMS: atom_id res chain seq x y z
N MET A 1 -6.68 3.92 -4.53
CA MET A 1 -7.43 2.71 -4.93
C MET A 1 -7.68 1.82 -3.71
N ILE A 2 -6.66 1.46 -2.93
CA ILE A 2 -6.76 0.69 -1.66
C ILE A 2 -7.81 1.28 -0.68
N ALA A 3 -7.83 2.61 -0.49
CA ALA A 3 -8.79 3.27 0.41
C ALA A 3 -10.27 3.11 0.02
N LYS A 4 -10.57 2.73 -1.22
CA LYS A 4 -11.95 2.46 -1.67
C LYS A 4 -12.41 1.04 -1.32
N LEU A 5 -11.48 0.12 -1.05
CA LEU A 5 -11.75 -1.29 -0.81
C LEU A 5 -11.89 -1.59 0.68
N ALA A 6 -11.10 -0.96 1.54
CA ALA A 6 -11.16 -1.19 2.98
C ALA A 6 -10.74 0.05 3.78
N LYS A 7 -11.34 0.21 4.98
CA LYS A 7 -11.01 1.30 5.91
C LYS A 7 -9.59 1.19 6.47
N THR A 8 -9.17 -0.03 6.79
CA THR A 8 -7.83 -0.35 7.29
C THR A 8 -7.09 -1.23 6.27
N CYS A 9 -5.77 -1.13 6.30
CA CYS A 9 -4.87 -1.94 5.48
C CYS A 9 -3.72 -2.41 6.34
N THR A 10 -3.35 -3.67 6.18
CA THR A 10 -2.12 -4.20 6.75
C THR A 10 -0.99 -4.07 5.74
N LEU A 11 0.14 -3.52 6.17
CA LEU A 11 1.39 -3.50 5.43
C LEU A 11 2.35 -4.49 6.08
N ARG A 12 2.82 -5.46 5.29
CA ARG A 12 3.96 -6.31 5.62
C ARG A 12 5.19 -5.77 4.92
N ILE A 13 6.24 -5.54 5.69
CA ILE A 13 7.56 -5.13 5.21
C ILE A 13 8.50 -6.32 5.42
N SER A 14 9.05 -6.80 4.32
CA SER A 14 10.04 -7.87 4.28
C SER A 14 11.31 -7.37 3.57
N PRO A 15 12.45 -8.07 3.65
CA PRO A 15 13.71 -7.57 3.11
C PRO A 15 13.68 -7.29 1.59
N ASN A 16 12.89 -8.06 0.85
CA ASN A 16 12.84 -8.00 -0.62
C ASN A 16 11.52 -7.45 -1.16
N LYS A 17 10.50 -7.29 -0.31
CA LYS A 17 9.15 -6.96 -0.76
C LYS A 17 8.29 -6.27 0.29
N LEU A 18 7.30 -5.56 -0.21
CA LEU A 18 6.22 -4.99 0.57
C LEU A 18 4.90 -5.65 0.15
N ASN A 19 4.08 -6.05 1.10
CA ASN A 19 2.74 -6.58 0.82
C ASN A 19 1.66 -5.71 1.46
N PHE A 20 0.70 -5.27 0.64
CA PHE A 20 -0.54 -4.68 1.13
C PHE A 20 -1.60 -5.76 1.20
N ILE A 21 -2.11 -5.97 2.41
CA ILE A 21 -3.06 -7.01 2.76
C ILE A 21 -4.35 -6.34 3.19
N LEU A 22 -5.43 -6.64 2.48
CA LEU A 22 -6.79 -6.31 2.89
C LEU A 22 -7.53 -7.62 3.18
N SER A 23 -8.11 -7.72 4.37
CA SER A 23 -8.95 -8.85 4.73
C SER A 23 -10.14 -8.31 5.48
N ASP A 24 -11.22 -8.03 4.76
CA ASP A 24 -12.49 -7.73 5.42
C ASP A 24 -13.14 -9.06 5.83
N LYS A 25 -13.28 -9.28 7.14
CA LYS A 25 -13.89 -10.50 7.71
C LYS A 25 -15.38 -10.29 8.05
N LEU A 26 -16.01 -9.21 7.58
CA LEU A 26 -17.45 -9.04 7.73
C LEU A 26 -18.19 -10.22 7.09
N ALA A 27 -19.10 -10.81 7.87
CA ALA A 27 -19.73 -12.10 7.63
C ALA A 27 -20.18 -12.31 6.17
N SER A 28 -19.74 -13.44 5.58
CA SER A 28 -20.23 -14.03 4.33
C SER A 28 -20.13 -13.21 3.03
N GLY A 29 -19.17 -12.28 2.90
CA GLY A 29 -18.97 -11.57 1.62
C GLY A 29 -17.80 -10.58 1.55
N GLY A 30 -16.86 -10.64 2.49
CA GLY A 30 -15.74 -9.70 2.53
C GLY A 30 -14.76 -9.87 1.37
N VAL A 31 -14.21 -8.75 0.89
CA VAL A 31 -13.17 -8.75 -0.14
C VAL A 31 -11.81 -9.00 0.52
N SER A 32 -11.07 -9.97 -0.01
CA SER A 32 -9.65 -10.15 0.28
C SER A 32 -8.83 -9.59 -0.88
N MET A 33 -7.75 -8.89 -0.56
CA MET A 33 -6.79 -8.41 -1.53
C MET A 33 -5.39 -8.65 -1.02
N TRP A 34 -4.57 -9.26 -1.86
CA TRP A 34 -3.13 -9.36 -1.69
C TRP A 34 -2.46 -8.58 -2.81
N CYS A 35 -1.64 -7.60 -2.45
CA CYS A 35 -0.85 -6.84 -3.42
C CYS A 35 0.62 -6.89 -2.99
N GLU A 36 1.47 -7.38 -3.89
CA GLU A 36 2.90 -7.53 -3.67
C GLU A 36 3.68 -6.51 -4.50
N LEU A 37 4.69 -5.90 -3.89
CA LEU A 37 5.63 -5.00 -4.54
C LEU A 37 7.05 -5.45 -4.21
N GLU A 38 7.82 -5.81 -5.23
CA GLU A 38 9.26 -6.09 -5.09
C GLU A 38 10.02 -4.80 -4.83
N GLN A 39 10.75 -4.72 -3.73
CA GLN A 39 11.38 -3.45 -3.31
C GLN A 39 12.37 -2.91 -4.35
N GLU A 40 13.08 -3.81 -5.04
CA GLU A 40 14.09 -3.48 -6.06
C GLU A 40 13.52 -2.68 -7.24
N ASN A 41 12.23 -2.85 -7.53
CA ASN A 41 11.57 -2.17 -8.65
C ASN A 41 11.09 -0.76 -8.30
N PHE A 42 11.00 -0.42 -7.01
CA PHE A 42 10.38 0.83 -6.54
C PHE A 42 11.30 1.74 -5.73
N PHE A 43 12.31 1.19 -5.05
CA PHE A 43 13.14 1.95 -4.10
C PHE A 43 14.61 1.95 -4.53
N SER A 44 15.21 3.14 -4.58
CA SER A 44 16.67 3.28 -4.77
C SER A 44 17.46 2.91 -3.51
N GLU A 45 16.83 3.08 -2.34
CA GLU A 45 17.38 2.74 -1.04
C GLU A 45 16.28 2.10 -0.19
N PHE A 46 16.54 0.91 0.32
CA PHE A 46 15.62 0.19 1.20
C PHE A 46 16.40 -0.47 2.33
N GLN A 47 16.01 -0.16 3.56
CA GLN A 47 16.62 -0.73 4.76
C GLN A 47 15.52 -1.03 5.76
N MET A 48 15.51 -2.27 6.23
CA MET A 48 14.61 -2.71 7.28
C MET A 48 15.31 -3.71 8.19
N GLU A 49 14.93 -3.72 9.45
CA GLU A 49 15.36 -4.71 10.43
C GLU A 49 14.14 -5.08 11.28
N GLY A 50 13.77 -6.34 11.23
CA GLY A 50 12.70 -6.91 12.03
C GLY A 50 13.14 -7.13 13.48
N VAL A 51 12.27 -7.73 14.27
CA VAL A 51 12.53 -7.95 15.71
C VAL A 51 13.61 -9.01 15.95
N SER A 52 13.84 -9.93 15.00
CA SER A 52 14.82 -11.01 15.14
C SER A 52 15.33 -11.44 13.76
N ALA A 53 16.57 -11.93 13.69
CA ALA A 53 17.17 -12.44 12.44
C ALA A 53 16.35 -13.57 11.80
N GLU A 54 15.72 -14.42 12.59
CA GLU A 54 14.87 -15.53 12.12
C GLU A 54 13.51 -15.07 11.57
N ASN A 55 13.01 -13.94 12.05
CA ASN A 55 11.72 -13.37 11.66
C ASN A 55 11.93 -11.91 11.27
N ASN A 56 12.66 -11.70 10.18
CA ASN A 56 13.06 -10.38 9.70
C ASN A 56 11.94 -9.70 8.91
N GLU A 57 10.76 -9.56 9.53
CA GLU A 57 9.57 -8.96 8.94
C GLU A 57 8.90 -8.00 9.92
N ILE A 58 8.13 -7.04 9.39
CA ILE A 58 7.36 -6.10 10.19
C ILE A 58 5.94 -6.04 9.63
N TYR A 59 4.96 -6.34 10.48
CA TYR A 59 3.55 -6.21 10.14
C TYR A 59 2.96 -5.04 10.91
N LEU A 60 2.28 -4.16 10.19
CA LEU A 60 1.63 -3.00 10.77
C LEU A 60 0.28 -2.77 10.12
N GLU A 61 -0.67 -2.25 10.90
CA GLU A 61 -1.97 -1.82 10.42
C GLU A 61 -2.03 -0.29 10.39
N LEU A 62 -2.65 0.26 9.34
CA LEU A 62 -2.90 1.68 9.19
C LEU A 62 -4.25 1.96 8.54
N THR A 63 -4.74 3.20 8.67
CA THR A 63 -5.95 3.63 7.96
C THR A 63 -5.63 3.88 6.48
N SER A 64 -6.32 3.18 5.58
CA SER A 64 -6.09 3.23 4.13
C SER A 64 -6.25 4.65 3.56
N GLU A 65 -7.19 5.43 4.09
CA GLU A 65 -7.45 6.82 3.69
C GLU A 65 -6.27 7.74 4.00
N ASN A 66 -5.61 7.57 5.16
CA ASN A 66 -4.46 8.37 5.55
C ASN A 66 -3.27 8.11 4.62
N LEU A 67 -3.00 6.83 4.32
CA LEU A 67 -1.98 6.46 3.35
C LEU A 67 -2.31 6.99 1.96
N SER A 68 -3.54 6.83 1.49
CA SER A 68 -3.95 7.35 0.18
C SER A 68 -3.80 8.86 0.10
N ARG A 69 -4.07 9.61 1.17
CA ARG A 69 -3.91 11.06 1.20
C ARG A 69 -2.45 11.47 1.16
N ALA A 70 -1.59 10.80 1.94
CA ALA A 70 -0.16 11.06 1.93
C ALA A 70 0.50 10.70 0.58
N LEU A 71 0.04 9.65 -0.09
CA LEU A 71 0.56 9.30 -1.42
C LEU A 71 0.06 10.22 -2.54
N LYS A 72 -1.08 10.91 -2.37
CA LYS A 72 -1.54 11.89 -3.38
C LYS A 72 -0.58 13.07 -3.53
N THR A 73 0.15 13.43 -2.48
CA THR A 73 1.12 14.53 -2.55
C THR A 73 2.37 14.16 -3.34
N THR A 74 2.56 12.88 -3.73
CA THR A 74 3.76 12.44 -4.46
C THR A 74 3.67 12.66 -5.97
N GLN A 75 2.50 13.00 -6.52
CA GLN A 75 2.29 13.12 -7.97
C GLN A 75 3.22 14.14 -8.65
N ASN A 76 3.70 15.15 -7.93
CA ASN A 76 4.65 16.16 -8.41
C ASN A 76 5.92 16.22 -7.53
N ALA A 77 6.30 15.08 -6.96
CA ALA A 77 7.44 14.98 -6.08
C ALA A 77 8.73 14.66 -6.85
N ARG A 78 9.83 15.22 -6.36
CA ARG A 78 11.19 14.86 -6.75
C ARG A 78 11.63 13.57 -6.06
N SER A 79 11.32 13.43 -4.78
CA SER A 79 11.74 12.29 -3.97
C SER A 79 10.70 11.96 -2.89
N LEU A 80 10.66 10.69 -2.52
CA LEU A 80 9.78 10.13 -1.49
C LEU A 80 10.63 9.37 -0.48
N LYS A 81 10.40 9.62 0.81
CA LYS A 81 11.04 8.90 1.89
C LYS A 81 10.00 8.38 2.87
N ILE A 82 10.03 7.08 3.12
CA ILE A 82 9.12 6.41 4.06
C ILE A 82 9.95 5.90 5.23
N LYS A 83 9.52 6.18 6.46
CA LYS A 83 10.19 5.72 7.69
C LYS A 83 9.18 5.29 8.74
N LEU A 84 9.50 4.24 9.48
CA LEU A 84 8.85 3.96 10.75
C LEU A 84 9.49 4.83 11.82
N THR A 85 8.69 5.62 12.52
CA THR A 85 9.17 6.46 13.62
C THR A 85 8.30 6.28 14.84
N ASN A 86 8.86 6.55 16.01
CA ASN A 86 8.14 6.55 17.27
C ASN A 86 8.32 7.92 17.92
N LYS A 87 7.38 8.83 17.63
CA LYS A 87 7.38 10.20 18.18
C LYS A 87 6.57 10.20 19.48
N HIS A 88 5.33 10.69 19.43
CA HIS A 88 4.36 10.55 20.51
C HIS A 88 3.58 9.23 20.43
N PHE A 89 3.50 8.67 19.23
CA PHE A 89 2.87 7.39 18.91
C PHE A 89 3.68 6.74 17.77
N PRO A 90 3.62 5.41 17.60
CA PRO A 90 4.22 4.75 16.45
C PRO A 90 3.52 5.22 15.17
N CYS A 91 4.31 5.70 14.21
CA CYS A 91 3.79 6.21 12.96
C CYS A 91 4.66 5.86 11.75
N LEU A 92 3.99 5.72 10.60
CA LEU A 92 4.62 5.66 9.30
C LEU A 92 4.74 7.10 8.78
N THR A 93 5.96 7.63 8.85
CA THR A 93 6.28 8.98 8.39
C THR A 93 6.62 8.94 6.90
N ILE A 94 5.85 9.67 6.10
CA ILE A 94 6.06 9.85 4.67
C ILE A 94 6.51 11.29 4.43
N SER A 95 7.76 11.47 3.99
CA SER A 95 8.33 12.76 3.63
C SER A 95 8.47 12.87 2.13
N VAL A 96 7.92 13.94 1.57
CA VAL A 96 7.83 14.16 0.12
C VAL A 96 8.52 15.47 -0.21
N GLU A 97 9.56 15.41 -1.04
CA GLU A 97 10.21 16.60 -1.58
C GLU A 97 9.49 17.01 -2.88
N LEU A 98 8.83 18.16 -2.89
CA LEU A 98 8.08 18.64 -4.05
C LEU A 98 8.98 19.45 -5.00
N LEU A 99 8.70 19.33 -6.29
CA LEU A 99 9.28 20.22 -7.30
C LEU A 99 8.72 21.62 -7.10
N SER A 100 9.60 22.62 -6.99
CA SER A 100 9.22 24.03 -6.89
C SER A 100 9.73 24.80 -8.09
N VAL A 101 8.91 25.74 -8.57
CA VAL A 101 9.27 26.68 -9.65
C VAL A 101 10.26 27.75 -9.15
N SER A 102 10.32 27.98 -7.84
CA SER A 102 11.35 28.78 -7.16
C SER A 102 12.54 27.92 -6.73
N SER A 103 13.73 28.50 -6.59
CA SER A 103 14.98 27.80 -6.19
C SER A 103 14.98 27.13 -4.80
N SER A 104 13.89 27.23 -4.03
CA SER A 104 13.71 26.55 -2.75
C SER A 104 12.89 25.27 -2.89
N SER A 105 13.42 24.13 -2.44
CA SER A 105 12.64 22.90 -2.32
C SER A 105 11.64 22.99 -1.17
N ARG A 106 10.46 22.35 -1.34
CA ARG A 106 9.43 22.25 -0.30
C ARG A 106 9.33 20.81 0.15
N ILE A 107 9.32 20.58 1.45
CA ILE A 107 9.17 19.24 2.03
C ILE A 107 7.81 19.17 2.71
N VAL A 108 7.00 18.18 2.34
CA VAL A 108 5.74 17.85 2.99
C VAL A 108 5.91 16.56 3.78
N THR A 109 5.55 16.57 5.05
CA THR A 109 5.67 15.39 5.92
C THR A 109 4.29 14.99 6.43
N HIS A 110 3.96 13.71 6.27
CA HIS A 110 2.76 13.07 6.79
C HIS A 110 3.14 12.03 7.83
N ASP A 111 2.64 12.16 9.05
CA ASP A 111 2.77 11.15 10.10
C ASP A 111 1.48 10.34 10.19
N ILE A 112 1.50 9.10 9.71
CA ILE A 112 0.33 8.21 9.70
C ILE A 112 0.39 7.32 10.94
N PRO A 113 -0.59 7.37 11.85
CA PRO A 113 -0.65 6.45 12.98
C PRO A 113 -0.69 5.00 12.51
N ILE A 114 0.09 4.14 13.17
CA ILE A 114 0.14 2.70 12.88
C ILE A 114 -0.04 1.88 14.16
N THR A 115 -0.52 0.65 13.99
CA THR A 115 -0.53 -0.36 15.06
C THR A 115 0.38 -1.51 14.64
N ILE A 116 1.41 -1.81 15.44
CA ILE A 116 2.28 -2.96 15.18
C ILE A 116 1.50 -4.25 15.47
N ILE A 117 1.46 -5.16 14.50
CA ILE A 117 0.75 -6.42 14.64
C ILE A 117 1.66 -7.44 15.33
N PRO A 118 1.23 -8.03 16.47
CA PRO A 118 2.05 -9.00 17.19
C PRO A 118 2.18 -10.31 16.41
N ARG A 119 3.36 -10.94 16.52
CA ARG A 119 3.74 -12.18 15.78
C ARG A 119 2.73 -13.31 15.83
N ARG A 120 2.00 -13.43 16.95
CA ARG A 120 0.95 -14.45 17.13
C ARG A 120 -0.16 -14.38 16.06
N LEU A 121 -0.38 -13.20 15.46
CA LEU A 121 -1.41 -12.97 14.44
C LEU A 121 -0.87 -13.06 13.00
N TRP A 122 0.44 -13.21 12.80
CA TRP A 122 1.03 -13.21 11.45
C TRP A 122 0.58 -14.40 10.60
N LYS A 123 0.22 -15.51 11.24
CA LYS A 123 -0.31 -16.71 10.57
C LYS A 123 -1.61 -16.44 9.80
N ASP A 124 -2.40 -15.48 10.25
CA ASP A 124 -3.68 -15.11 9.62
C ASP A 124 -3.50 -14.09 8.48
N LEU A 125 -2.28 -13.60 8.28
CA LEU A 125 -1.91 -12.54 7.33
C LEU A 125 -0.93 -13.08 6.28
N GLN A 126 -1.15 -14.32 5.87
CA GLN A 126 -0.40 -14.97 4.80
C GLN A 126 -1.11 -14.84 3.47
N GLU A 127 -0.35 -15.03 2.39
CA GLU A 127 -0.89 -15.05 1.05
C GLU A 127 -1.99 -16.10 0.94
N PRO A 128 -3.19 -15.75 0.45
CA PRO A 128 -4.28 -16.69 0.35
C PRO A 128 -3.96 -17.76 -0.69
N SER A 129 -4.18 -19.03 -0.34
CA SER A 129 -4.15 -20.11 -1.33
C SER A 129 -5.32 -19.93 -2.30
N VAL A 130 -5.02 -19.75 -3.57
CA VAL A 130 -6.05 -19.68 -4.61
C VAL A 130 -6.47 -21.12 -4.95
N PRO A 131 -7.73 -21.52 -4.72
CA PRO A 131 -8.22 -22.83 -5.13
C PRO A 131 -8.32 -22.90 -6.66
N ASP A 132 -8.26 -24.11 -7.21
CA ASP A 132 -8.46 -24.32 -8.64
C ASP A 132 -9.85 -23.81 -9.05
N SER A 133 -9.89 -22.99 -10.10
CA SER A 133 -11.15 -22.50 -10.66
C SER A 133 -11.79 -23.58 -11.54
N ASP A 134 -13.10 -23.79 -11.40
CA ASP A 134 -13.85 -24.65 -12.33
C ASP A 134 -13.81 -24.11 -13.77
N VAL A 135 -13.78 -22.78 -13.92
CA VAL A 135 -13.69 -22.07 -15.20
C VAL A 135 -12.82 -20.82 -15.01
N SER A 136 -11.87 -20.60 -15.91
CA SER A 136 -11.04 -19.39 -15.99
C SER A 136 -11.28 -18.69 -17.33
N GLU A 137 -11.89 -17.51 -17.30
CA GLU A 137 -12.16 -16.68 -18.48
C GLU A 137 -11.37 -15.37 -18.42
N ALA A 138 -10.81 -14.95 -19.54
CA ALA A 138 -10.16 -13.64 -19.64
C ALA A 138 -11.24 -12.55 -19.72
N CYS A 139 -11.23 -11.61 -18.78
CA CYS A 139 -12.13 -10.45 -18.84
C CYS A 139 -11.67 -9.49 -19.95
N LYS A 140 -12.43 -9.44 -21.04
CA LYS A 140 -12.22 -8.48 -22.13
C LYS A 140 -13.07 -7.24 -21.91
N ILE A 141 -12.44 -6.08 -21.87
CA ILE A 141 -13.11 -4.78 -21.81
C ILE A 141 -12.98 -4.15 -23.20
N ASP A 142 -14.06 -4.16 -23.98
CA ASP A 142 -14.11 -3.50 -25.28
C ASP A 142 -14.54 -2.03 -25.08
N TYR A 143 -13.72 -1.10 -25.59
CA TYR A 143 -14.02 0.34 -25.59
C TYR A 143 -15.03 0.62 -26.69
N VAL A 144 -16.27 0.96 -26.33
CA VAL A 144 -17.28 1.38 -27.29
C VAL A 144 -17.08 2.87 -27.58
N ASP A 145 -16.52 3.19 -28.75
CA ASP A 145 -16.47 4.57 -29.24
C ASP A 145 -17.88 5.10 -29.44
N ALA A 146 -18.34 5.97 -28.53
CA ALA A 146 -19.57 6.70 -28.65
C ALA A 146 -19.42 7.90 -29.61
N HIS A 147 -19.06 7.67 -30.87
CA HIS A 147 -19.09 8.70 -31.93
C HIS A 147 -19.55 8.13 -33.27
N SER A 148 -20.84 7.84 -33.37
CA SER A 148 -21.56 7.88 -34.66
C SER A 148 -23.01 8.28 -34.44
N SER A 149 -23.23 9.57 -34.22
CA SER A 149 -24.54 10.21 -34.45
C SER A 149 -24.29 11.66 -34.85
N SER A 150 -24.06 11.83 -36.14
CA SER A 150 -24.35 13.08 -36.85
C SER A 150 -24.83 12.68 -38.24
N ASP A 151 -26.03 12.09 -38.27
CA ASP A 151 -26.91 12.20 -39.43
C ASP A 151 -27.42 13.65 -39.46
N ASN A 152 -26.92 14.42 -40.41
CA ASN A 152 -27.69 15.30 -41.29
C ASN A 152 -26.77 15.99 -42.31
#